data_AF-A0A0C4E5V5-F1
#
_entry.id   AF-A0A0C4E5V5-F1
#
_cell.length_a   1.000
_cell.length_b   1.000
_cell.length_c   1.000
_cell.angle_alpha   90.00
_cell.angle_beta   90.00
_cell.angle_gamma   90.00
#
_symmetry.space_group_name_H-M   'P 1'
#
loop_
_entity.id
_entity.type
_entity.pdbx_description
1 polymer ?
#
loop_
_entity_poly.entity_id
_entity_poly.type
_entity_poly.pdbx_seq_one_letter_code
_entity_poly.pdbx_strand_id
1 'polypeptide(L)'
;MSGVRIASHAGSWYVAEPDGLERDLDKYLDAVPEQINDSHLPIKGARVIIAPHAGYSYSGPCAAWAYKVLDLSAAKRVFVLGPSHTYYLSGAALTTYATYTAYTPDGSEAAVRSLTRRDAPSDLPVPIHESISALDHMAMDAIESGSHDAFFDNLKATGNTVCGRHPIGVVMAGLEALRKEKAGSSSGVKGDGVFTFVKYDRSSLVNGLRDSSVSYGSAYAII
;
A
#
# COMPACT_ATOMS: atom_id res chain seq x y z
N MET A 1 11.07 -26.71 -9.09
CA MET A 1 10.37 -27.15 -7.87
C MET A 1 8.92 -26.70 -8.00
N SER A 2 7.95 -27.62 -7.96
CA SER A 2 6.52 -27.32 -8.09
C SER A 2 5.85 -27.45 -6.72
N GLY A 3 5.70 -26.33 -6.03
CA GLY A 3 4.88 -26.21 -4.83
C GLY A 3 3.93 -25.02 -5.00
N VAL A 4 2.86 -24.99 -4.22
CA VAL A 4 1.94 -23.84 -4.12
C VAL A 4 2.25 -23.13 -2.81
N ARG A 5 2.34 -21.79 -2.83
CA ARG A 5 2.44 -21.02 -1.60
C ARG A 5 1.06 -20.95 -0.93
N ILE A 6 0.95 -21.47 0.29
CA ILE A 6 -0.31 -21.44 1.06
C ILE A 6 -0.66 -20.00 1.44
N ALA A 7 -1.95 -19.68 1.38
CA ALA A 7 -2.55 -18.45 1.84
C ALA A 7 -2.56 -18.37 3.39
N SER A 8 -1.38 -18.36 4.02
CA SER A 8 -1.22 -18.50 5.48
C SER A 8 -1.82 -17.39 6.34
N HIS A 9 -2.38 -16.35 5.73
CA HIS A 9 -3.02 -15.23 6.42
C HIS A 9 -4.55 -15.23 6.22
N ALA A 10 -5.08 -16.20 5.46
CA ALA A 10 -6.51 -16.44 5.35
C ALA A 10 -7.08 -16.86 6.71
N GLY A 11 -8.24 -16.31 7.07
CA GLY A 11 -8.90 -16.55 8.36
C GLY A 11 -8.40 -15.68 9.51
N SER A 12 -7.32 -14.91 9.29
CA SER A 12 -6.78 -13.97 10.29
C SER A 12 -6.70 -12.53 9.77
N TRP A 13 -6.10 -12.33 8.59
CA TRP A 13 -5.99 -10.99 7.98
C TRP A 13 -7.14 -10.67 7.03
N TYR A 14 -7.76 -11.70 6.47
CA TYR A 14 -8.94 -11.61 5.62
C TYR A 14 -9.79 -12.87 5.80
N VAL A 15 -11.06 -12.78 5.41
CA VAL A 15 -11.99 -13.93 5.49
C VAL A 15 -11.44 -15.09 4.66
N ALA A 16 -11.32 -16.27 5.26
CA ALA A 16 -10.80 -17.46 4.57
C ALA A 16 -11.80 -18.04 3.55
N GLU A 17 -13.09 -17.83 3.79
CA GLU A 17 -14.18 -18.32 2.97
C GLU A 17 -14.31 -17.46 1.69
N PRO A 18 -14.21 -18.04 0.48
CA PRO A 18 -14.18 -17.27 -0.77
C PRO A 18 -15.38 -16.36 -0.99
N ASP A 19 -16.60 -16.82 -0.75
CA ASP A 19 -17.80 -16.01 -1.00
C ASP A 19 -17.87 -14.85 0.00
N GLY A 20 -17.43 -15.07 1.24
CA GLY A 20 -17.31 -14.06 2.27
C GLY A 20 -16.26 -13.01 1.92
N LEU A 21 -15.11 -13.45 1.40
CA LEU A 21 -14.08 -12.55 0.92
C LEU A 21 -14.56 -11.73 -0.28
N GLU A 22 -15.21 -12.36 -1.25
CA GLU A 22 -15.77 -11.69 -2.43
C GLU A 22 -16.79 -10.63 -2.02
N ARG A 23 -17.73 -10.96 -1.13
CA ARG A 23 -18.70 -9.99 -0.58
C ARG A 23 -18.01 -8.79 0.10
N ASP A 24 -16.95 -9.02 0.87
CA ASP A 24 -16.21 -7.94 1.51
C ASP A 24 -15.50 -7.06 0.48
N LEU A 25 -14.87 -7.67 -0.54
CA LEU A 25 -14.18 -6.95 -1.61
C LEU A 25 -15.14 -6.14 -2.46
N ASP A 26 -16.27 -6.71 -2.88
CA ASP A 26 -17.32 -6.03 -3.63
C ASP A 26 -17.86 -4.84 -2.84
N LYS A 27 -18.18 -5.06 -1.56
CA LYS A 27 -18.61 -3.99 -0.65
C LYS A 27 -17.61 -2.83 -0.61
N TYR A 28 -16.31 -3.12 -0.54
CA TYR A 28 -15.29 -2.06 -0.51
C TYR A 28 -15.17 -1.36 -1.87
N LEU A 29 -15.21 -2.10 -2.97
CA LEU A 29 -15.10 -1.57 -4.33
C LEU A 29 -16.34 -0.77 -4.77
N ASP A 30 -17.52 -1.11 -4.26
CA ASP A 30 -18.78 -0.40 -4.52
C ASP A 30 -18.92 0.86 -3.69
N ALA A 31 -18.21 0.95 -2.56
CA ALA A 31 -18.15 2.16 -1.73
C ALA A 31 -17.24 3.26 -2.33
N VAL A 32 -16.44 2.96 -3.36
CA VAL A 32 -15.62 3.95 -4.06
C VAL A 32 -16.51 4.76 -5.01
N PRO A 33 -16.48 6.10 -4.98
CA PRO A 33 -17.27 6.91 -5.89
C PRO A 33 -16.89 6.67 -7.36
N GLU A 34 -17.83 6.88 -8.28
CA GLU A 34 -17.60 6.72 -9.73
C GLU A 34 -16.58 7.71 -10.31
N GLN A 35 -16.30 8.79 -9.58
CA GLN A 35 -15.31 9.80 -9.93
C GLN A 35 -14.37 10.08 -8.76
N ILE A 36 -13.09 10.30 -9.08
CA ILE A 36 -12.07 10.79 -8.15
C ILE A 36 -11.38 11.97 -8.82
N ASN A 37 -11.25 13.09 -8.11
CA ASN A 37 -10.60 14.32 -8.62
C ASN A 37 -11.12 14.73 -10.02
N ASP A 38 -12.44 14.80 -10.16
CA ASP A 38 -13.17 15.15 -11.41
C ASP A 38 -12.92 14.19 -12.60
N SER A 39 -12.32 13.03 -12.35
CA SER A 39 -12.05 12.01 -13.37
C SER A 39 -12.89 10.76 -13.11
N HIS A 40 -13.57 10.26 -14.14
CA HIS A 40 -14.29 8.99 -14.07
C HIS A 40 -13.35 7.80 -13.90
N LEU A 41 -13.78 6.83 -13.11
CA LEU A 41 -13.09 5.55 -12.96
C LEU A 41 -13.49 4.55 -14.06
N PRO A 42 -12.57 3.70 -14.52
CA PRO A 42 -11.14 3.65 -14.17
C PRO A 42 -10.35 4.83 -14.78
N ILE A 43 -9.28 5.24 -14.10
CA ILE A 43 -8.46 6.38 -14.54
C ILE A 43 -7.67 5.99 -15.80
N LYS A 44 -7.91 6.72 -16.90
CA LYS A 44 -7.24 6.47 -18.17
C LYS A 44 -5.72 6.59 -18.02
N GLY A 45 -5.02 5.53 -18.42
CA GLY A 45 -3.56 5.48 -18.39
C GLY A 45 -2.96 5.11 -17.02
N ALA A 46 -3.78 4.89 -15.99
CA ALA A 46 -3.28 4.34 -14.73
C ALA A 46 -2.67 2.95 -14.99
N ARG A 47 -1.43 2.76 -14.51
CA ARG A 47 -0.65 1.53 -14.71
C ARG A 47 -0.03 1.01 -13.43
N VAL A 48 0.05 1.84 -12.40
CA VAL A 48 0.74 1.55 -11.14
C VAL A 48 -0.11 2.06 -9.99
N ILE A 49 -0.15 1.29 -8.89
CA ILE A 49 -0.84 1.69 -7.66
C ILE A 49 0.03 1.46 -6.44
N ILE A 50 -0.21 2.27 -5.40
CA ILE A 50 0.18 2.00 -4.02
C ILE A 50 -1.09 1.65 -3.28
N ALA A 51 -1.10 0.49 -2.60
CA ALA A 51 -2.20 0.05 -1.78
C ALA A 51 -1.67 -0.45 -0.42
N PRO A 52 -2.41 -0.25 0.68
CA PRO A 52 -2.03 -0.77 1.99
C PRO A 52 -2.14 -2.30 2.04
N HIS A 53 -1.36 -2.93 2.93
CA HIS A 53 -1.30 -4.40 3.10
C HIS A 53 -1.67 -4.88 4.51
N ALA A 54 -2.41 -4.09 5.29
CA ALA A 54 -2.91 -4.53 6.60
C ALA A 54 -4.11 -5.50 6.46
N GLY A 55 -4.64 -6.00 7.59
CA GLY A 55 -5.85 -6.82 7.58
C GLY A 55 -7.03 -6.08 6.93
N TYR A 56 -7.84 -6.80 6.16
CA TYR A 56 -8.86 -6.20 5.27
C TYR A 56 -9.96 -5.45 6.02
N SER A 57 -10.29 -5.87 7.25
CA SER A 57 -11.21 -5.13 8.11
C SER A 57 -10.74 -3.70 8.43
N TYR A 58 -9.43 -3.44 8.38
CA TYR A 58 -8.85 -2.12 8.64
C TYR A 58 -8.52 -1.38 7.34
N SER A 59 -7.77 -2.01 6.44
CA SER A 59 -7.23 -1.33 5.26
C SER A 59 -7.94 -1.65 3.95
N GLY A 60 -8.87 -2.61 3.93
CA GLY A 60 -9.64 -3.00 2.74
C GLY A 60 -10.39 -1.83 2.11
N PRO A 61 -11.14 -1.03 2.88
CA PRO A 61 -11.80 0.17 2.36
C PRO A 61 -10.84 1.16 1.71
N CYS A 62 -9.68 1.41 2.31
CA CYS A 62 -8.66 2.29 1.74
C CYS A 62 -8.04 1.69 0.46
N ALA A 63 -7.70 0.40 0.48
CA ALA A 63 -7.12 -0.31 -0.67
C ALA A 63 -8.05 -0.30 -1.90
N ALA A 64 -9.36 -0.39 -1.71
CA ALA A 64 -10.34 -0.36 -2.79
C ALA A 64 -10.19 0.89 -3.68
N TRP A 65 -9.84 2.04 -3.09
CA TRP A 65 -9.58 3.27 -3.86
C TRP A 65 -8.42 3.11 -4.83
N ALA A 66 -7.35 2.42 -4.44
CA ALA A 66 -6.24 2.13 -5.33
C ALA A 66 -6.64 1.14 -6.43
N TYR A 67 -7.36 0.07 -6.11
CA TYR A 67 -7.74 -0.93 -7.11
C TYR A 67 -8.74 -0.41 -8.15
N LYS A 68 -9.71 0.42 -7.74
CA LYS A 68 -10.78 0.94 -8.63
C LYS A 68 -10.25 1.89 -9.71
N VAL A 69 -9.05 2.46 -9.55
CA VAL A 69 -8.45 3.31 -10.60
C VAL A 69 -7.96 2.52 -11.82
N LEU A 70 -7.75 1.20 -11.69
CA LEU A 70 -7.13 0.39 -12.73
C LEU A 70 -8.16 -0.19 -13.70
N ASP A 71 -7.92 0.02 -14.99
CA ASP A 71 -8.50 -0.83 -16.04
C ASP A 71 -7.55 -2.01 -16.30
N LEU A 72 -7.94 -3.20 -15.85
CA LEU A 72 -7.16 -4.43 -16.02
C LEU A 72 -7.64 -5.30 -17.18
N SER A 73 -8.64 -4.86 -17.97
CA SER A 73 -9.22 -5.65 -19.07
C SER A 73 -8.18 -6.12 -20.10
N ALA A 74 -7.13 -5.32 -20.32
CA ALA A 74 -6.02 -5.64 -21.22
C ALA A 74 -4.73 -6.10 -20.50
N ALA A 75 -4.73 -6.17 -19.17
CA ALA A 75 -3.55 -6.51 -18.39
C ALA A 75 -3.21 -8.00 -18.53
N LYS A 76 -2.00 -8.31 -19.02
CA LYS A 76 -1.49 -9.69 -19.13
C LYS A 76 -0.61 -10.10 -17.95
N ARG A 77 -0.07 -9.12 -17.23
CA ARG A 77 0.95 -9.30 -16.20
C ARG A 77 0.75 -8.25 -15.12
N VAL A 78 0.77 -8.70 -13.87
CA VAL A 78 0.72 -7.84 -12.68
C VAL A 78 1.99 -8.12 -11.88
N PHE A 79 2.76 -7.06 -11.58
CA PHE A 79 3.90 -7.15 -10.69
C PHE A 79 3.46 -6.69 -9.30
N VAL A 80 3.80 -7.49 -8.28
CA VAL A 80 3.52 -7.15 -6.87
C VAL A 80 4.86 -7.00 -6.16
N LEU A 81 5.15 -5.80 -5.67
CA LEU A 81 6.36 -5.49 -4.92
C LEU A 81 5.98 -5.21 -3.47
N GLY A 82 6.32 -6.14 -2.57
CA GLY A 82 6.05 -6.03 -1.14
C GLY A 82 7.33 -5.97 -0.31
N PRO A 83 7.33 -5.28 0.85
CA PRO A 83 8.44 -5.33 1.79
C PRO A 83 8.49 -6.69 2.52
N SER A 84 9.68 -7.10 2.95
CA SER A 84 9.85 -8.22 3.88
C SER A 84 9.76 -7.73 5.32
N HIS A 85 8.82 -8.27 6.11
CA HIS A 85 8.69 -7.97 7.55
C HIS A 85 9.38 -9.01 8.44
N THR A 86 9.70 -10.18 7.89
CA THR A 86 10.18 -11.34 8.66
C THR A 86 11.67 -11.57 8.50
N TYR A 87 12.23 -11.26 7.33
CA TYR A 87 13.63 -11.47 7.03
C TYR A 87 14.29 -10.18 6.57
N TYR A 88 15.48 -9.92 7.10
CA TYR A 88 16.34 -8.88 6.56
C TYR A 88 16.84 -9.29 5.18
N LEU A 89 16.66 -8.43 4.19
CA LEU A 89 17.10 -8.64 2.81
C LEU A 89 17.93 -7.43 2.35
N SER A 90 19.12 -7.70 1.82
CA SER A 90 19.87 -6.75 1.01
C SER A 90 19.59 -7.07 -0.46
N GLY A 91 18.76 -6.27 -1.11
CA GLY A 91 18.27 -6.50 -2.48
C GLY A 91 16.79 -6.92 -2.54
N ALA A 92 16.38 -7.55 -3.65
CA ALA A 92 15.02 -8.05 -3.85
C ALA A 92 15.02 -9.58 -3.93
N ALA A 93 13.97 -10.20 -3.37
CA ALA A 93 13.75 -11.63 -3.49
C ALA A 93 12.58 -11.89 -4.46
N LEU A 94 12.74 -12.91 -5.29
CA LEU A 94 11.65 -13.45 -6.11
C LEU A 94 11.12 -14.71 -5.44
N THR A 95 9.82 -14.96 -5.61
CA THR A 95 9.25 -16.24 -5.19
C THR A 95 9.92 -17.38 -5.96
N THR A 96 10.19 -18.50 -5.28
CA THR A 96 10.57 -19.76 -5.93
C THR A 96 9.34 -20.60 -6.30
N TYR A 97 8.14 -20.14 -5.92
CA TYR A 97 6.86 -20.81 -6.22
C TYR A 97 6.33 -20.37 -7.59
N ALA A 98 5.73 -21.33 -8.31
CA ALA A 98 5.17 -21.08 -9.64
C ALA A 98 3.80 -20.38 -9.61
N THR A 99 3.02 -20.54 -8.52
CA THR A 99 1.69 -19.95 -8.35
C THR A 99 1.45 -19.51 -6.89
N TYR A 100 0.61 -18.48 -6.70
CA TYR A 100 0.32 -17.89 -5.40
C TYR A 100 -0.89 -18.49 -4.67
N THR A 101 -1.67 -19.38 -5.29
CA THR A 101 -2.92 -19.92 -4.69
C THR A 101 -3.33 -21.30 -5.25
N ALA A 102 -3.79 -22.20 -4.36
CA ALA A 102 -4.74 -23.31 -4.58
C ALA A 102 -5.44 -23.67 -3.24
N TYR A 103 -6.71 -24.09 -3.30
CA TYR A 103 -7.66 -24.27 -2.17
C TYR A 103 -7.50 -25.64 -1.46
N THR A 104 -7.59 -25.66 -0.12
CA THR A 104 -7.60 -26.90 0.70
C THR A 104 -8.53 -26.78 1.92
N PRO A 105 -9.35 -27.81 2.27
CA PRO A 105 -10.54 -27.61 3.12
C PRO A 105 -10.39 -27.80 4.65
N ASP A 106 -9.22 -28.09 5.22
CA ASP A 106 -9.10 -28.48 6.65
C ASP A 106 -8.00 -27.76 7.48
N GLY A 107 -7.44 -26.65 6.96
CA GLY A 107 -6.24 -25.98 7.47
C GLY A 107 -6.10 -25.79 9.00
N SER A 108 -5.04 -26.36 9.59
CA SER A 108 -4.70 -26.10 11.01
C SER A 108 -3.22 -25.78 11.24
N GLU A 109 -2.97 -24.82 12.15
CA GLU A 109 -1.72 -24.08 12.36
C GLU A 109 -1.40 -23.94 13.87
N ALA A 110 -1.49 -25.02 14.64
CA ALA A 110 -1.39 -24.96 16.09
C ALA A 110 0.06 -25.02 16.60
N ALA A 111 0.76 -23.87 16.71
CA ALA A 111 1.75 -23.57 17.77
C ALA A 111 2.58 -22.26 17.57
N VAL A 112 2.01 -21.06 17.73
CA VAL A 112 2.81 -19.80 17.82
C VAL A 112 2.24 -18.81 18.84
N ARG A 113 3.11 -18.11 19.63
CA ARG A 113 2.76 -17.09 20.64
C ARG A 113 3.81 -15.95 20.72
N SER A 114 3.46 -14.76 21.25
CA SER A 114 4.47 -13.79 21.78
C SER A 114 3.93 -12.71 22.76
N LEU A 115 4.87 -11.94 23.34
CA LEU A 115 4.90 -11.25 24.68
C LEU A 115 4.31 -9.81 24.78
N THR A 116 4.29 -9.26 26.01
CA THR A 116 3.39 -8.18 26.51
C THR A 116 4.02 -6.83 26.88
N ARG A 117 3.15 -5.78 26.91
CA ARG A 117 3.36 -4.34 27.14
C ARG A 117 3.57 -3.86 28.61
N ARG A 118 4.54 -4.37 29.36
CA ARG A 118 4.91 -3.66 30.61
C ARG A 118 5.83 -2.50 30.25
N ASP A 119 5.40 -1.29 30.59
CA ASP A 119 6.17 -0.07 30.90
C ASP A 119 5.67 1.18 30.14
N ALA A 120 5.40 2.26 30.88
CA ALA A 120 4.74 3.53 30.49
C ALA A 120 5.17 4.65 31.47
N PRO A 121 4.71 5.95 31.43
CA PRO A 121 3.78 6.67 30.54
C PRO A 121 4.31 8.10 30.12
N SER A 122 3.45 9.13 30.16
CA SER A 122 3.23 10.20 29.16
C SER A 122 3.03 11.63 29.69
N ASP A 123 3.38 12.65 28.88
CA ASP A 123 2.61 13.90 28.69
C ASP A 123 3.12 14.69 27.45
N LEU A 124 2.28 15.05 26.46
CA LEU A 124 2.72 15.82 25.26
C LEU A 124 1.69 16.88 24.77
N PRO A 125 2.14 18.04 24.26
CA PRO A 125 1.31 19.23 23.98
C PRO A 125 0.59 19.28 22.62
N VAL A 126 0.80 18.33 21.72
CA VAL A 126 0.05 18.19 20.44
C VAL A 126 -0.60 16.81 20.42
N PRO A 127 -1.87 16.66 20.01
CA PRO A 127 -2.47 15.34 19.88
C PRO A 127 -1.61 14.47 18.96
N ILE A 128 -1.17 13.32 19.46
CA ILE A 128 -0.19 12.45 18.79
C ILE A 128 -0.65 12.10 17.37
N HIS A 129 -1.96 11.93 17.21
CA HIS A 129 -2.56 11.63 15.92
C HIS A 129 -2.39 12.74 14.87
N GLU A 130 -2.33 14.02 15.25
CA GLU A 130 -2.09 15.11 14.30
C GLU A 130 -0.64 15.12 13.83
N SER A 131 0.31 14.81 14.73
CA SER A 131 1.72 14.64 14.39
C SER A 131 1.94 13.47 13.43
N ILE A 132 1.32 12.31 13.69
CA ILE A 132 1.36 11.15 12.78
C ILE A 132 0.81 11.54 11.41
N SER A 133 -0.34 12.23 11.39
CA SER A 133 -0.93 12.68 10.13
C SER A 133 0.00 13.63 9.38
N ALA A 134 0.64 14.58 10.05
CA ALA A 134 1.56 15.50 9.40
C ALA A 134 2.78 14.77 8.81
N LEU A 135 3.37 13.81 9.53
CA LEU A 135 4.49 13.01 9.04
C LEU A 135 4.10 12.15 7.83
N ASP A 136 2.89 11.60 7.83
CA ASP A 136 2.37 10.83 6.71
C ASP A 136 2.10 11.70 5.49
N HIS A 137 1.49 12.88 5.67
CA HIS A 137 1.29 13.82 4.57
C HIS A 137 2.61 14.34 4.01
N MET A 138 3.62 14.61 4.84
CA MET A 138 4.96 14.99 4.33
C MET A 138 5.59 13.87 3.48
N ALA A 139 5.39 12.60 3.84
CA ALA A 139 5.86 11.48 3.03
C ALA A 139 5.06 11.33 1.74
N MET A 140 3.72 11.52 1.80
CA MET A 140 2.85 11.55 0.62
C MET A 140 3.23 12.68 -0.33
N ASP A 141 3.41 13.90 0.15
CA ASP A 141 3.85 15.07 -0.63
C ASP A 141 5.20 14.82 -1.29
N ALA A 142 6.15 14.19 -0.57
CA ALA A 142 7.44 13.82 -1.14
C ALA A 142 7.30 12.75 -2.24
N ILE A 143 6.36 11.81 -2.12
CA ILE A 143 6.04 10.84 -3.18
C ILE A 143 5.39 11.54 -4.39
N GLU A 144 4.43 12.45 -4.15
CA GLU A 144 3.74 13.23 -5.19
C GLU A 144 4.65 14.26 -5.88
N SER A 145 5.81 14.59 -5.29
CA SER A 145 6.84 15.38 -5.98
C SER A 145 7.40 14.66 -7.22
N GLY A 146 7.28 13.33 -7.25
CA GLY A 146 7.86 12.46 -8.28
C GLY A 146 9.37 12.30 -8.19
N SER A 147 10.06 12.93 -7.23
CA SER A 147 11.51 12.82 -7.03
C SER A 147 11.82 11.72 -6.03
N HIS A 148 12.57 10.70 -6.47
CA HIS A 148 13.06 9.66 -5.58
C HIS A 148 13.88 10.24 -4.41
N ASP A 149 14.77 11.18 -4.71
CA ASP A 149 15.67 11.77 -3.72
C ASP A 149 14.90 12.60 -2.69
N ALA A 150 13.86 13.32 -3.12
CA ALA A 150 13.00 14.06 -2.19
C ALA A 150 12.29 13.11 -1.20
N PHE A 151 11.81 11.95 -1.67
CA PHE A 151 11.23 10.94 -0.79
C PHE A 151 12.26 10.33 0.16
N PHE A 152 13.46 10.01 -0.33
CA PHE A 152 14.54 9.48 0.50
C PHE A 152 14.98 10.47 1.59
N ASP A 153 15.16 11.74 1.22
CA ASP A 153 15.54 12.80 2.14
C ASP A 153 14.45 13.08 3.18
N ASN A 154 13.18 13.04 2.77
CA ASN A 154 12.04 13.14 3.69
C ASN A 154 12.07 12.03 4.75
N LEU A 155 12.26 10.77 4.34
CA LEU A 155 12.32 9.64 5.28
C LEU A 155 13.49 9.77 6.25
N LYS A 156 14.66 10.23 5.76
CA LYS A 156 15.85 10.45 6.58
C LYS A 156 15.65 11.58 7.60
N ALA A 157 14.99 12.67 7.19
CA ALA A 157 14.75 13.82 8.06
C ALA A 157 13.67 13.56 9.12
N THR A 158 12.62 12.82 8.75
CA THR A 158 11.44 12.59 9.61
C THR A 158 11.53 11.32 10.45
N GLY A 159 12.31 10.34 10.01
CA GLY A 159 12.31 9.00 10.60
C GLY A 159 11.00 8.24 10.38
N ASN A 160 10.14 8.66 9.44
CA ASN A 160 8.83 8.04 9.23
C ASN A 160 8.99 6.54 8.86
N THR A 161 8.16 5.69 9.49
CA THR A 161 8.24 4.22 9.42
C THR A 161 7.41 3.64 8.28
N VAL A 162 7.49 4.25 7.09
CA VAL A 162 6.79 3.78 5.89
C VAL A 162 7.27 2.37 5.53
N CYS A 163 6.43 1.37 5.76
CA CYS A 163 6.76 -0.05 5.54
C CYS A 163 7.08 -0.36 4.07
N GLY A 164 6.42 0.30 3.13
CA GLY A 164 6.64 0.16 1.69
C GLY A 164 7.76 1.03 1.10
N ARG A 165 8.57 1.72 1.91
CA ARG A 165 9.54 2.73 1.42
C ARG A 165 10.47 2.23 0.31
N HIS A 166 10.91 0.97 0.37
CA HIS A 166 11.82 0.41 -0.63
C HIS A 166 11.10 0.09 -1.95
N PRO A 167 9.99 -0.67 -1.98
CA PRO A 167 9.18 -0.82 -3.20
C PRO A 167 8.74 0.52 -3.82
N ILE A 168 8.28 1.46 -2.99
CA ILE A 168 7.86 2.80 -3.45
C ILE A 168 9.05 3.51 -4.11
N GLY A 169 10.22 3.54 -3.45
CA GLY A 169 11.43 4.16 -4.00
C GLY A 169 11.87 3.56 -5.34
N VAL A 170 11.84 2.22 -5.47
CA VAL A 170 12.18 1.54 -6.75
C VAL A 170 11.26 1.99 -7.87
N VAL A 171 9.95 2.04 -7.61
CA VAL A 171 8.97 2.47 -8.61
C VAL A 171 9.13 3.95 -8.93
N MET A 172 9.31 4.82 -7.93
CA MET A 172 9.55 6.25 -8.12
C MET A 172 10.78 6.50 -9.01
N ALA A 173 11.90 5.80 -8.76
CA ALA A 173 13.10 5.90 -9.58
C ALA A 173 12.85 5.45 -11.03
N GLY A 174 12.09 4.38 -11.24
CA GLY A 174 11.70 3.91 -12.57
C GLY A 174 10.81 4.91 -13.30
N LEU A 175 9.80 5.47 -12.63
CA LEU A 175 8.95 6.52 -13.18
C LEU A 175 9.75 7.77 -13.53
N GLU A 176 10.67 8.18 -12.66
CA GLU A 176 11.56 9.32 -12.90
C GLU A 176 12.46 9.13 -14.13
N ALA A 177 13.02 7.92 -14.31
CA ALA A 177 13.79 7.58 -15.50
C ALA A 177 12.94 7.67 -16.78
N LEU A 178 11.71 7.12 -16.77
CA LEU A 178 10.79 7.21 -17.90
C LEU A 178 10.40 8.65 -18.24
N ARG A 179 10.17 9.51 -17.23
CA ARG A 179 9.91 10.93 -17.46
C ARG A 179 11.09 11.64 -18.11
N LYS A 180 12.33 11.33 -17.70
CA LYS A 180 13.56 11.88 -18.31
C LYS A 180 13.70 11.46 -19.77
N GLU A 181 13.35 10.22 -20.12
CA GLU A 181 13.32 9.74 -21.52
C GLU A 181 12.24 10.45 -22.35
N LYS A 182 11.03 10.61 -21.79
CA LYS A 182 9.90 11.29 -22.44
C LYS A 182 10.10 12.80 -22.61
N ALA A 183 10.89 13.47 -21.76
CA ALA A 183 11.12 14.92 -21.83
C ALA A 183 11.77 15.39 -23.15
N GLY A 184 12.34 14.48 -23.95
CA GLY A 184 12.77 14.75 -25.33
C GLY A 184 11.66 14.71 -26.39
N SER A 185 10.42 14.35 -26.01
CA SER A 185 9.25 14.18 -26.87
C SER A 185 8.09 15.04 -26.37
N SER A 186 7.50 15.86 -27.23
CA SER A 186 6.60 16.98 -26.90
C SER A 186 5.15 16.60 -26.51
N SER A 187 4.94 15.51 -25.76
CA SER A 187 3.61 15.03 -25.35
C SER A 187 3.54 14.65 -23.87
N GLY A 188 3.63 15.63 -22.97
CA GLY A 188 3.43 15.41 -21.53
C GLY A 188 1.96 15.58 -21.15
N VAL A 189 1.34 14.54 -20.56
CA VAL A 189 0.07 14.68 -19.84
C VAL A 189 0.39 15.16 -18.42
N LYS A 190 -0.40 16.11 -17.88
CA LYS A 190 -0.24 16.57 -16.49
C LYS A 190 -0.39 15.38 -15.53
N GLY A 191 0.62 15.13 -14.69
CA GLY A 191 0.66 13.99 -13.77
C GLY A 191 1.25 12.69 -14.34
N ASP A 192 1.72 12.69 -15.60
CA ASP A 192 2.39 11.52 -16.19
C ASP A 192 3.67 11.16 -15.41
N GLY A 193 3.77 9.89 -15.04
CA GLY A 193 4.87 9.32 -14.28
C GLY A 193 4.97 9.81 -12.84
N VAL A 194 3.93 10.41 -12.25
CA VAL A 194 3.95 10.86 -10.85
C VAL A 194 2.80 10.21 -10.10
N PHE A 195 3.03 9.88 -8.83
CA PHE A 195 1.96 9.34 -7.98
C PHE A 195 0.96 10.44 -7.60
N THR A 196 -0.31 10.06 -7.50
CA THR A 196 -1.39 10.89 -6.97
C THR A 196 -2.14 10.07 -5.93
N PHE A 197 -2.16 10.55 -4.69
CA PHE A 197 -2.94 9.94 -3.62
C PHE A 197 -4.42 10.24 -3.79
N VAL A 198 -5.23 9.21 -3.59
CA VAL A 198 -6.68 9.25 -3.73
C VAL A 198 -7.40 8.94 -2.42
N LYS A 199 -6.70 8.29 -1.48
CA LYS A 199 -7.24 8.03 -0.15
C LYS A 199 -6.14 8.00 0.89
N TYR A 200 -6.46 8.58 2.04
CA TYR A 200 -5.74 8.43 3.28
C TYR A 200 -6.72 7.99 4.38
N ASP A 201 -6.33 7.00 5.16
CA ASP A 201 -7.08 6.47 6.30
C ASP A 201 -6.13 6.12 7.44
N ARG A 202 -6.69 5.88 8.62
CA ARG A 202 -5.94 5.40 9.78
C ARG A 202 -6.76 4.38 10.54
N SER A 203 -6.09 3.41 11.17
CA SER A 203 -6.76 2.40 11.98
C SER A 203 -7.53 2.97 13.17
N SER A 204 -7.04 4.08 13.76
CA SER A 204 -7.69 4.77 14.88
C SER A 204 -7.17 6.21 15.03
N LEU A 205 -7.84 7.02 15.86
CA LEU A 205 -7.27 8.29 16.33
C LEU A 205 -6.52 8.02 17.64
N VAL A 206 -5.21 8.28 17.65
CA VAL A 206 -4.31 8.10 18.80
C VAL A 206 -4.46 9.28 19.76
N ASN A 207 -5.09 9.06 20.92
CA ASN A 207 -5.38 10.11 21.89
C ASN A 207 -4.40 10.09 23.08
N GLY A 208 -3.77 8.94 23.37
CA GLY A 208 -2.74 8.80 24.40
C GLY A 208 -1.50 8.06 23.93
N LEU A 209 -0.38 8.17 24.67
CA LEU A 209 0.90 7.53 24.29
C LEU A 209 0.90 5.99 24.30
N ARG A 210 -0.17 5.37 24.82
CA ARG A 210 -0.35 3.90 24.80
C ARG A 210 -1.20 3.43 23.62
N ASP A 211 -1.80 4.36 22.90
CA ASP A 211 -2.54 4.06 21.68
C ASP A 211 -1.55 3.81 20.55
N SER A 212 -1.93 2.93 19.62
CA SER A 212 -1.17 2.67 18.40
C SER A 212 -2.11 2.81 17.22
N SER A 213 -1.66 3.49 16.17
CA SER A 213 -2.38 3.55 14.90
C SER A 213 -1.43 3.22 13.76
N VAL A 214 -1.98 2.63 12.70
CA VAL A 214 -1.33 2.45 11.41
C VAL A 214 -2.07 3.30 10.40
N SER A 215 -1.33 4.08 9.62
CA SER A 215 -1.88 4.88 8.53
C SER A 215 -1.87 4.11 7.21
N TYR A 216 -2.85 4.39 6.36
CA TYR A 216 -3.07 3.74 5.09
C TYR A 216 -3.16 4.80 3.99
N GLY A 217 -2.35 4.67 2.95
CA GLY A 217 -2.41 5.52 1.76
C GLY A 217 -2.67 4.70 0.52
N SER A 218 -3.56 5.20 -0.34
CA SER A 218 -3.83 4.66 -1.67
C SER A 218 -3.50 5.71 -2.72
N ALA A 219 -2.69 5.33 -3.70
CA ALA A 219 -2.26 6.21 -4.78
C ALA A 219 -2.21 5.47 -6.11
N TYR A 220 -2.19 6.23 -7.21
CA TYR A 220 -1.95 5.69 -8.55
C TYR A 220 -0.93 6.55 -9.32
N ALA A 221 -0.32 5.98 -10.35
CA ALA A 221 0.46 6.71 -11.33
C ALA A 221 0.03 6.33 -12.76
N ILE A 222 0.05 7.34 -13.64
CA ILE A 222 -0.20 7.20 -15.08
C ILE A 222 1.13 7.03 -15.81
N ILE A 223 1.17 6.21 -16.86
CA ILE A 223 2.34 6.02 -17.75
C ILE A 223 1.88 5.99 -19.21
#